data_AF-A0A9W7XYX2-F1
#
_entry.id   AF-A0A9W7XYX2-F1
#
_cell.length_a   1.000
_cell.length_b   1.000
_cell.length_c   1.000
_cell.angle_alpha   90.00
_cell.angle_beta   90.00
_cell.angle_gamma   90.00
#
_symmetry.space_group_name_H-M   'P 1'
#
loop_
_entity.id
_entity.type
_entity.pdbx_description
1 polymer ?
#
loop_
_entity_poly.entity_id
_entity_poly.type
_entity_poly.pdbx_seq_one_letter_code
_entity_poly.pdbx_strand_id
1 'polypeptide(L)'
;MVPASAEIVGREHWLRQNRQWRDAAATSGGDSCSTGCFPLQPKPLSAKNYDYVYRRLVVDRRPLRKPLPLTDVFPVIVFGWKKAGVWPADPTPAGS
;
A
#
# COMPACT_ATOMS: atom_id res chain seq x y z
N MET A 1 -24.14 27.55 -8.66
CA MET A 1 -23.81 26.97 -7.33
C MET A 1 -23.58 25.49 -7.54
N VAL A 2 -22.32 25.04 -7.53
CA VAL A 2 -21.94 23.62 -7.65
C VAL A 2 -21.25 23.26 -6.34
N PRO A 3 -21.60 22.15 -5.67
CA PRO A 3 -21.07 21.86 -4.34
C PRO A 3 -19.57 21.55 -4.43
N ALA A 4 -18.80 22.28 -3.62
CA ALA A 4 -17.35 22.21 -3.53
C ALA A 4 -16.91 21.01 -2.68
N SER A 5 -16.99 19.83 -3.25
CA SER A 5 -16.20 18.68 -2.81
C SER A 5 -15.76 17.93 -4.05
N ALA A 6 -15.03 18.65 -4.92
CA ALA A 6 -14.08 18.02 -5.81
C ALA A 6 -13.07 17.33 -4.91
N GLU A 7 -13.26 16.02 -4.68
CA GLU A 7 -12.25 15.18 -4.08
C GLU A 7 -10.94 15.50 -4.79
N ILE A 8 -9.94 15.97 -4.04
CA ILE A 8 -8.60 16.14 -4.58
C ILE A 8 -8.08 14.71 -4.75
N VAL A 9 -8.41 14.07 -5.87
CA VAL A 9 -7.98 12.72 -6.24
C VAL A 9 -6.78 12.82 -7.16
N GLY A 10 -5.87 11.84 -7.10
CA GLY A 10 -4.75 11.71 -8.03
C GLY A 10 -3.38 12.13 -7.48
N ARG A 11 -2.46 12.47 -8.39
CA ARG A 11 -1.02 12.59 -8.11
C ARG A 11 -0.66 13.69 -7.12
N GLU A 12 -1.30 14.86 -7.23
CA GLU A 12 -1.01 16.00 -6.36
C GLU A 12 -1.44 15.76 -4.91
N HIS A 13 -2.61 15.15 -4.73
CA HIS A 13 -3.09 14.71 -3.43
C HIS A 13 -2.13 13.70 -2.80
N TRP A 14 -1.72 12.69 -3.57
CA TRP A 14 -0.76 11.71 -3.11
C TRP A 14 0.57 12.35 -2.69
N LEU A 15 1.11 13.27 -3.50
CA LEU A 15 2.35 13.98 -3.17
C LEU A 15 2.22 14.80 -1.88
N ARG A 16 1.10 15.51 -1.70
CA ARG A 16 0.83 16.31 -0.50
C ARG A 16 0.74 15.43 0.76
N GLN A 17 -0.03 14.36 0.68
CA GLN A 17 -0.22 13.43 1.80
C GLN A 17 1.07 12.67 2.14
N ASN A 18 1.82 12.23 1.13
CA ASN A 18 3.10 11.54 1.33
C ASN A 18 4.15 12.46 1.97
N ARG A 19 4.17 13.75 1.60
CA ARG A 19 5.02 14.75 2.25
C ARG A 19 4.67 14.87 3.74
N GLN A 20 3.40 15.04 4.08
CA GLN A 20 2.94 15.15 5.47
C GLN A 20 3.35 13.93 6.31
N TRP A 21 3.24 12.72 5.77
CA TRP A 21 3.67 11.51 6.47
C TRP A 21 5.17 11.45 6.72
N ARG A 22 5.98 11.89 5.76
CA ARG A 22 7.45 11.94 5.92
C ARG A 22 7.86 12.99 6.95
N ASP A 23 7.24 14.16 6.93
CA ASP A 23 7.54 15.25 7.86
C ASP A 23 7.09 14.90 9.30
N ALA A 24 5.90 14.30 9.46
CA ALA A 24 5.43 13.82 10.76
C ALA A 24 6.33 12.73 11.36
N ALA A 25 6.87 11.83 10.52
CA ALA A 25 7.83 10.82 10.94
C ALA A 25 9.18 11.44 11.39
N ALA A 26 9.62 12.53 10.74
CA ALA A 26 10.83 13.24 11.12
C ALA A 26 10.68 14.02 12.44
N THR A 27 9.48 14.54 12.72
CA THR A 27 9.21 15.38 13.91
C THR A 27 8.90 14.55 15.16
N SER A 28 8.56 13.26 15.01
CA SER A 28 8.26 12.35 16.13
C SER A 28 9.48 11.57 16.62
N GLY A 29 10.64 11.73 15.98
CA GLY A 29 11.89 11.06 16.31
C GLY A 29 12.78 11.94 17.19
N GLY A 30 12.36 12.23 18.41
CA GLY A 30 13.29 12.64 19.46
C GLY A 30 14.16 11.44 19.81
N ASP A 31 15.33 11.34 19.19
CA ASP A 31 16.62 11.13 19.87
C ASP A 31 17.71 10.83 18.82
N SER A 32 18.81 11.56 18.98
CA SER A 32 20.02 11.53 18.17
C SER A 32 20.55 10.10 18.04
N CYS A 33 20.36 9.46 16.88
CA CYS A 33 20.94 8.15 16.64
C CYS A 33 22.41 8.27 16.23
N SER A 34 23.28 8.20 17.23
CA SER A 34 24.71 7.95 17.09
C SER A 34 24.93 6.63 16.34
N THR A 35 25.60 6.69 15.18
CA THR A 35 26.25 5.59 14.45
C THR A 35 25.56 4.22 14.55
N GLY A 36 24.54 3.97 13.72
CA GLY A 36 24.00 2.60 13.54
C GLY A 36 22.51 2.44 13.26
N CYS A 37 21.73 3.52 13.15
CA CYS A 37 20.31 3.43 12.79
C CYS A 37 20.11 3.15 11.30
N PHE A 38 20.33 1.90 10.89
CA PHE A 38 19.77 1.42 9.65
C PHE A 38 18.25 1.29 9.83
N PRO A 39 17.42 1.87 8.94
CA PRO A 39 15.98 1.63 9.00
C PRO A 39 15.75 0.12 8.93
N LEU A 40 14.94 -0.41 9.86
CA LEU A 40 14.48 -1.79 9.83
C LEU A 40 13.97 -2.10 8.43
N GLN A 41 14.76 -2.87 7.67
CA GLN A 41 14.37 -3.26 6.33
C GLN A 41 13.07 -4.06 6.47
N PRO A 42 11.98 -3.63 5.83
CA PRO A 42 10.72 -4.33 5.93
C PRO A 42 10.93 -5.76 5.42
N LYS A 43 10.68 -6.74 6.29
CA LYS A 43 10.84 -8.16 5.92
C LYS A 43 9.87 -8.49 4.78
N PRO A 44 10.32 -9.25 3.77
CA PRO A 44 9.42 -9.74 2.73
C PRO A 44 8.22 -10.46 3.34
N LEU A 45 7.04 -10.11 2.87
CA LEU A 45 5.78 -10.72 3.26
C LEU A 45 5.69 -12.11 2.63
N SER A 46 5.46 -13.13 3.46
CA SER A 46 5.17 -14.47 2.95
C SER A 46 3.86 -14.47 2.16
N ALA A 47 3.84 -15.14 1.01
CA ALA A 47 2.64 -15.32 0.18
C ALA A 47 1.44 -15.91 0.96
N LYS A 48 1.69 -16.70 2.01
CA LYS A 48 0.64 -17.25 2.90
C LYS A 48 -0.19 -16.14 3.59
N ASN A 49 0.38 -14.95 3.75
CA ASN A 49 -0.27 -13.82 4.41
C ASN A 49 -0.94 -12.85 3.44
N TYR A 50 -0.84 -13.06 2.12
CA TYR A 50 -1.37 -12.11 1.13
C TYR A 50 -2.89 -11.96 1.26
N ASP A 51 -3.61 -13.06 1.50
CA ASP A 51 -5.06 -13.02 1.71
C ASP A 51 -5.45 -12.15 2.91
N TYR A 52 -4.77 -12.34 4.04
CA TYR A 52 -5.02 -11.56 5.25
C TYR A 52 -4.78 -10.07 5.02
N VAL A 53 -3.65 -9.74 4.40
CA VAL A 53 -3.28 -8.35 4.14
C VAL A 53 -4.24 -7.71 3.14
N TYR A 54 -4.62 -8.43 2.07
CA TYR A 54 -5.59 -7.96 1.10
C TYR A 54 -6.95 -7.68 1.75
N ARG A 55 -7.49 -8.63 2.54
CA ARG A 55 -8.76 -8.43 3.25
C ARG A 55 -8.69 -7.20 4.15
N ARG A 56 -7.63 -7.07 4.94
CA ARG A 56 -7.52 -5.96 5.89
C ARG A 56 -7.38 -4.59 5.20
N LEU A 57 -6.56 -4.49 4.15
CA LEU A 57 -6.31 -3.22 3.45
C LEU A 57 -7.43 -2.84 2.48
N VAL A 58 -7.90 -3.80 1.67
CA VAL A 58 -8.79 -3.55 0.54
C VAL A 58 -10.25 -3.73 0.94
N VAL A 59 -10.56 -4.82 1.64
CA VAL A 59 -11.95 -5.14 2.03
C VAL A 59 -12.36 -4.34 3.27
N ASP A 60 -11.59 -4.44 4.35
CA ASP A 60 -11.92 -3.83 5.64
C ASP A 60 -11.49 -2.35 5.75
N ARG A 61 -10.66 -1.86 4.81
CA ARG A 61 -10.07 -0.50 4.81
C ARG A 61 -9.37 -0.13 6.11
N ARG A 62 -8.73 -1.10 6.77
CA ARG A 62 -8.05 -0.92 8.06
C ARG A 62 -6.53 -0.78 7.87
N PRO A 63 -5.88 0.11 8.63
CA PRO A 63 -4.44 0.23 8.60
C PRO A 63 -3.75 -1.05 9.13
N LEU A 64 -2.60 -1.35 8.56
CA LEU A 64 -1.70 -2.39 9.06
C LEU A 64 -0.93 -1.89 10.27
N ARG A 65 -0.65 -2.78 11.22
CA ARG A 65 0.21 -2.48 12.38
C ARG A 65 1.68 -2.27 12.00
N LYS A 66 2.12 -2.90 10.91
CA LYS A 66 3.47 -2.78 10.37
C LYS A 66 3.38 -2.27 8.94
N PRO A 67 4.30 -1.38 8.51
CA PRO A 67 4.34 -0.94 7.13
C PRO A 67 4.57 -2.13 6.20
N LEU A 68 3.83 -2.17 5.10
CA LEU A 68 4.00 -3.18 4.06
C LEU A 68 5.15 -2.73 3.13
N PRO A 69 6.15 -3.59 2.85
CA PRO A 69 7.14 -3.29 1.82
C PRO A 69 6.47 -3.06 0.46
N LEU A 70 6.92 -2.04 -0.26
CA LEU A 70 6.34 -1.65 -1.54
C LEU A 70 6.40 -2.78 -2.58
N THR A 71 7.45 -3.60 -2.52
CA THR A 71 7.64 -4.79 -3.39
C THR A 71 6.49 -5.79 -3.28
N ASP A 72 5.82 -5.86 -2.13
CA ASP A 72 4.80 -6.86 -1.86
C ASP A 72 3.38 -6.32 -2.04
N VAL A 73 3.23 -5.01 -2.26
CA VAL A 73 1.93 -4.36 -2.48
C VAL A 73 1.23 -4.95 -3.71
N PHE A 74 1.90 -4.99 -4.85
CA PHE A 74 1.31 -5.51 -6.09
C PHE A 74 0.99 -7.02 -5.99
N PRO A 75 1.91 -7.90 -5.53
CA PRO A 75 1.60 -9.31 -5.32
C PRO A 75 0.36 -9.55 -4.44
N VAL A 76 0.19 -8.78 -3.35
CA VAL A 76 -0.97 -8.88 -2.46
C VAL A 76 -2.27 -8.51 -3.17
N ILE A 77 -2.27 -7.40 -3.92
CA ILE A 77 -3.46 -6.91 -4.64
C ILE A 77 -3.86 -7.91 -5.73
N VAL A 78 -2.91 -8.35 -6.56
CA VAL A 78 -3.17 -9.30 -7.65
C VAL A 78 -3.70 -10.63 -7.08
N PHE A 79 -3.11 -11.14 -6.00
CA PHE A 79 -3.58 -12.36 -5.34
C PHE A 79 -5.04 -12.22 -4.90
N GLY A 80 -5.38 -11.12 -4.23
CA GLY A 80 -6.74 -10.87 -3.76
C GLY A 80 -7.76 -10.72 -4.88
N TRP A 81 -7.41 -9.99 -5.95
CA TRP A 81 -8.29 -9.83 -7.12
C TRP A 81 -8.49 -11.14 -7.89
N LYS A 82 -7.45 -11.96 -8.04
CA LYS A 82 -7.58 -13.31 -8.63
C LYS A 82 -8.53 -14.18 -7.81
N LYS A 83 -8.38 -14.16 -6.48
CA LYS A 83 -9.25 -14.92 -5.57
C LYS A 83 -10.69 -14.41 -5.56
N ALA A 84 -10.90 -13.10 -5.72
CA ALA A 84 -12.23 -12.49 -5.79
C ALA A 84 -12.91 -12.62 -7.16
N GLY A 85 -12.22 -13.16 -8.18
CA GLY A 85 -12.74 -13.25 -9.54
C GLY A 85 -12.85 -11.90 -10.27
N VAL A 86 -12.21 -10.85 -9.75
CA VAL A 86 -12.21 -9.48 -10.33
C VAL A 86 -11.04 -9.29 -11.29
N TRP A 87 -9.99 -10.11 -11.17
CA TRP A 87 -8.86 -10.07 -12.07
C TRP A 87 -9.26 -10.64 -13.44
N PRO A 88 -8.99 -9.92 -14.56
CA PRO A 88 -9.26 -10.44 -15.90
C PRO A 88 -8.50 -11.76 -16.08
N ALA A 89 -9.22 -12.79 -16.54
CA ALA A 89 -8.59 -14.03 -16.95
C ALA A 89 -7.59 -13.73 -18.08
N ASP A 90 -6.45 -14.43 -18.09
CA ASP A 90 -5.49 -14.29 -19.18
C ASP A 90 -6.23 -14.53 -20.50
N PRO A 91 -6.00 -13.68 -21.52
CA PRO A 91 -6.66 -13.85 -22.81
C PRO A 91 -6.34 -15.25 -23.31
N THR A 92 -7.38 -16.07 -23.45
CA THR A 92 -7.25 -17.41 -24.01
C THR A 92 -6.59 -17.24 -25.39
N PRO A 93 -5.46 -17.92 -25.68
CA PRO A 93 -4.84 -17.80 -26.98
C PRO A 93 -5.88 -18.23 -28.02
N ALA A 94 -6.30 -17.27 -28.85
CA ALA A 94 -7.18 -17.54 -29.97
C ALA A 94 -6.42 -18.47 -30.90
N GLY A 95 -6.72 -19.77 -30.82
CA GLY A 95 -6.27 -20.73 -31.80
C GLY A 95 -6.83 -20.34 -33.16
N SER A 96 -5.95 -20.23 -34.15
CA SER A 96 -6.27 -20.23 -35.57
C SER A 96 -5.26 -21.15 -36.24
#